data_AF-A0A3M1SRL4-F1
#
_entry.id   AF-A0A3M1SRL4-F1
#
_cell.length_a   1.000
_cell.length_b   1.000
_cell.length_c   1.000
_cell.angle_alpha   90.00
_cell.angle_beta   90.00
_cell.angle_gamma   90.00
#
_symmetry.space_group_name_H-M   'P 1'
#
loop_
_entity.id
_entity.type
_entity.pdbx_description
1 polymer ?
#
loop_
_entity_poly.entity_id
_entity_poly.type
_entity_poly.pdbx_seq_one_letter_code
_entity_poly.pdbx_strand_id
1 'polypeptide(L)' 'YNARGIFETVEIEPGDTVKIPTVVPFMSETPGGTDWIGPELGKHNREIYLDFLQMKQSEYEELIAEGII' A
#
# COMPACT_ATOMS: atom_id res chain seq x y z
N TYR A 1 21.51 -16.35 -4.46
CA TYR A 1 20.39 -15.46 -4.14
C TYR A 1 20.75 -13.98 -4.33
N ASN A 2 21.74 -13.43 -3.63
CA ASN A 2 22.10 -12.01 -3.73
C ASN A 2 22.50 -11.54 -5.14
N ALA A 3 23.35 -12.29 -5.85
CA ALA A 3 23.77 -11.95 -7.21
C ALA A 3 22.64 -11.99 -8.26
N ARG A 4 21.49 -12.57 -7.92
CA ARG A 4 20.31 -12.65 -8.79
C ARG A 4 19.28 -11.56 -8.48
N GLY A 5 19.57 -10.64 -7.56
CA GLY A 5 18.67 -9.53 -7.22
C GLY A 5 17.34 -9.96 -6.59
N ILE A 6 17.25 -11.15 -5.99
CA ILE A 6 15.96 -11.74 -5.54
C ILE A 6 15.36 -11.00 -4.33
N PHE A 7 16.12 -10.10 -3.72
CA PHE A 7 15.67 -9.28 -2.61
C PHE A 7 15.97 -7.82 -2.89
N GLU A 8 15.00 -6.95 -2.61
CA GLU A 8 15.11 -5.50 -2.65
C GLU A 8 14.96 -4.91 -1.25
N THR A 9 15.57 -3.74 -1.03
CA THR A 9 15.40 -2.97 0.20
C THR A 9 14.45 -1.83 -0.10
N VAL A 10 13.39 -1.73 0.70
CA VAL A 10 12.36 -0.70 0.59
C VAL A 10 12.28 0.09 1.89
N GLU A 11 11.90 1.35 1.79
CA GLU A 11 11.71 2.25 2.94
C GLU A 11 10.22 2.30 3.29
N ILE A 12 9.88 2.03 4.56
CA ILE A 12 8.50 2.03 5.08
C ILE A 12 8.15 3.42 5.63
N GLU A 13 9.06 3.96 6.43
CA GLU A 13 9.02 5.32 6.96
C GLU A 13 10.43 5.92 6.85
N PRO A 14 10.60 7.25 6.93
CA PRO A 14 11.92 7.88 6.85
C PRO A 14 12.92 7.25 7.83
N GLY A 15 13.91 6.51 7.30
CA GLY A 15 14.94 5.81 8.07
C GLY A 15 14.59 4.40 8.56
N ASP A 16 13.39 3.88 8.28
CA ASP A 16 13.02 2.49 8.53
C ASP A 16 12.96 1.69 7.21
N THR A 17 13.87 0.73 7.07
CA THR A 17 14.00 -0.05 5.84
C THR A 17 13.86 -1.54 6.09
N VAL A 18 13.17 -2.22 5.19
CA VAL A 18 13.01 -3.68 5.25
C VAL A 18 13.44 -4.33 3.95
N LYS A 19 13.85 -5.59 4.05
CA LYS A 19 14.23 -6.39 2.89
C LYS A 19 13.08 -7.29 2.48
N ILE A 20 12.54 -7.07 1.30
CA ILE A 20 11.44 -7.87 0.74
C ILE A 20 11.91 -8.70 -0.46
N PRO A 21 11.25 -9.84 -0.75
CA PRO A 21 11.44 -10.52 -2.02
C PRO A 21 11.00 -9.60 -3.17
N THR A 22 11.76 -9.58 -4.26
CA THR A 22 11.36 -8.85 -5.46
C THR A 22 10.35 -9.64 -6.30
N VAL A 23 9.75 -8.98 -7.29
CA VAL A 23 8.80 -9.59 -8.23
C VAL A 23 9.53 -10.42 -9.27
N VAL A 24 9.15 -11.69 -9.39
CA VAL A 24 9.69 -12.64 -10.36
C VAL A 24 8.57 -13.24 -11.22
N PRO A 25 8.81 -13.59 -12.50
CA PRO A 25 10.09 -13.61 -13.22
C PRO A 25 10.57 -12.21 -13.69
N PHE A 26 11.88 -12.06 -13.92
CA PHE A 26 12.43 -10.83 -14.49
C PHE A 26 12.15 -10.77 -15.99
N MET A 27 11.27 -9.85 -16.39
CA MET A 27 10.97 -9.60 -17.79
C MET A 27 12.01 -8.63 -18.37
N SER A 28 12.52 -8.91 -19.57
CA SER A 28 13.57 -8.10 -20.20
C SER A 28 13.08 -6.76 -20.73
N GLU A 29 11.81 -6.68 -21.16
CA GLU A 29 11.22 -5.46 -21.74
C GLU A 29 10.39 -4.67 -20.73
N THR A 30 9.72 -5.36 -19.80
CA THR A 30 8.82 -4.77 -18.81
C THR A 30 9.16 -5.28 -17.40
N PRO A 31 10.36 -4.96 -16.87
CA PRO A 31 10.75 -5.42 -15.55
C PRO A 31 9.73 -4.93 -14.51
N GLY A 32 9.21 -5.86 -13.71
CA GLY A 32 8.39 -5.53 -12.55
C GLY A 32 9.26 -5.06 -11.38
N GLY A 33 8.61 -4.49 -10.37
CA GLY A 33 9.26 -4.03 -9.15
C GLY A 33 8.23 -3.55 -8.14
N THR A 34 8.73 -3.00 -7.04
CA THR A 34 7.92 -2.43 -5.96
C THR A 34 7.95 -0.91 -6.05
N ASP A 35 6.84 -0.29 -6.50
CA ASP A 35 6.74 1.18 -6.58
C ASP A 35 6.45 1.83 -5.22
N TRP A 36 5.72 1.13 -4.35
CA TRP A 36 5.45 1.53 -2.97
C TRP A 36 5.33 0.31 -2.06
N ILE A 37 5.41 0.52 -0.75
CA ILE A 37 5.21 -0.55 0.26
C ILE A 37 3.78 -0.63 0.79
N GLY A 38 2.94 0.34 0.43
CA GLY A 38 1.59 0.49 0.93
C GLY A 38 1.32 1.91 1.41
N PRO A 39 0.06 2.33 1.46
CA PRO A 39 -0.33 3.57 2.11
C PRO A 39 -0.38 3.39 3.64
N GLU A 40 -0.49 4.51 4.36
CA GLU A 40 -0.87 4.50 5.78
C GLU A 40 -2.25 3.84 5.98
N LEU A 41 -2.47 3.32 7.19
CA LEU A 41 -3.75 2.71 7.56
C LEU A 41 -4.89 3.70 7.37
N GLY A 42 -5.93 3.29 6.63
CA GLY A 42 -7.11 4.11 6.39
C GLY A 42 -6.95 5.25 5.38
N LYS A 43 -5.78 5.42 4.73
CA LYS A 43 -5.53 6.51 3.76
C LYS A 43 -6.61 6.66 2.68
N HIS A 44 -7.23 5.54 2.27
CA HIS A 44 -8.25 5.52 1.23
C HIS A 44 -9.68 5.36 1.77
N ASN A 45 -9.91 5.31 3.09
CA ASN A 45 -11.26 5.11 3.66
C ASN A 45 -12.25 6.15 3.12
N ARG A 46 -11.84 7.42 3.10
CA ARG A 46 -12.69 8.51 2.61
C ARG A 46 -13.03 8.36 1.13
N GLU A 47 -12.01 8.16 0.30
CA GLU A 47 -12.14 7.98 -1.16
C GLU A 47 -13.07 6.80 -1.47
N ILE A 48 -12.85 5.67 -0.82
CA ILE A 48 -13.61 4.45 -1.09
C ILE A 48 -15.05 4.56 -0.56
N TYR A 49 -15.26 4.99 0.69
CA TYR A 49 -16.61 5.02 1.24
C TYR A 49 -17.47 6.12 0.61
N LEU A 50 -16.94 7.33 0.44
CA LEU A 50 -17.74 8.46 -0.02
C LEU A 50 -17.75 8.59 -1.54
N ASP A 51 -16.61 8.41 -2.20
CA ASP A 51 -16.48 8.72 -3.63
C ASP A 51 -16.75 7.48 -4.50
N PHE A 52 -16.26 6.30 -4.11
CA PHE A 52 -16.49 5.07 -4.87
C PHE A 52 -17.82 4.39 -4.52
N LEU A 53 -18.07 4.17 -3.23
CA LEU A 53 -19.27 3.46 -2.74
C LEU A 53 -20.47 4.40 -2.54
N GLN A 54 -20.27 5.72 -2.60
CA GLN A 54 -21.35 6.71 -2.48
C GLN A 54 -22.13 6.59 -1.16
N MET A 55 -21.45 6.22 -0.07
CA MET A 55 -21.98 6.23 1.29
C MET A 55 -22.32 7.66 1.71
N LYS A 56 -23.33 7.84 2.55
CA LYS A 56 -23.65 9.18 3.06
C LYS A 56 -22.55 9.64 4.01
N GLN A 57 -22.29 10.95 3.98
CA GLN A 57 -21.36 11.60 4.91
C GLN A 57 -21.68 11.28 6.38
N SER A 58 -22.96 11.24 6.74
CA SER A 58 -23.39 10.91 8.11
C SER A 58 -23.04 9.49 8.53
N GLU A 59 -23.19 8.51 7.64
CA GLU A 59 -22.87 7.10 7.93
C GLU A 59 -21.35 6.92 8.10
N TYR A 60 -20.54 7.61 7.27
CA TYR A 60 -19.09 7.61 7.41
C TYR A 60 -18.62 8.24 8.73
N GLU A 61 -19.23 9.34 9.16
CA GLU A 61 -18.94 9.99 10.44
C GLU A 61 -19.32 9.12 11.64
N GLU A 62 -20.41 8.37 11.56
CA GLU A 62 -20.79 7.39 12.59
C GLU A 62 -19.72 6.30 12.74
N LEU A 63 -19.20 5.75 11.63
CA LEU A 63 -18.14 4.74 11.67
C LEU A 63 -16.86 5.25 12.33
N ILE A 64 -16.49 6.52 12.08
CA ILE A 64 -15.35 7.16 12.76
C ILE A 64 -15.65 7.34 14.25
N ALA A 65 -16.84 7.83 14.60
CA ALA A 65 -17.23 8.09 15.98
C ALA A 65 -17.27 6.82 16.83
N GLU A 66 -17.66 5.69 16.23
CA GLU A 66 -17.67 4.37 16.87
C GLU A 66 -16.28 3.71 16.92
N GLY A 67 -15.27 4.29 16.23
CA GLY A 67 -13.92 3.73 16.16
C GLY A 67 -13.84 2.45 15.32
N ILE A 68 -14.78 2.26 14.38
CA ILE A 68 -14.78 1.14 13.43
C ILE A 68 -13.74 1.37 12.34
N ILE A 69 -13.54 2.63 11.93
CA ILE A 69 -12.58 3.05 10.89
C ILE A 69 -11.77 4.27 11.31
#